data_AF-A0A8C6S463-F1
#
_entry.id   AF-A0A8C6S463-F1
#
_cell.length_a   1.000
_cell.length_b   1.000
_cell.length_c   1.000
_cell.angle_alpha   90.00
_cell.angle_beta   90.00
_cell.angle_gamma   90.00
#
_symmetry.space_group_name_H-M   'P 1'
#
loop_
_entity.id
_entity.type
_entity.pdbx_description
1 polymer ?
#
loop_
_entity_poly.entity_id
_entity_poly.type
_entity_poly.pdbx_seq_one_letter_code
_entity_poly.pdbx_strand_id
1 'polypeptide(L)'
;FSLRSSFHLVLTKHYLSHYQKELLLLQTKLPDYYEVWMDIACNLTHLIESRTLRDVVQKLSLHHLHSHRELRLARLALGIITMGYVWQEGQMVLPRNIAVPYCLLSQKLCLPPILVYADLVLANWKLKDPNGLVVDSSLSPCWWKRQPAQA
;
A
#
# COMPACT_ATOMS: atom_id res chain seq x y z
N PHE A 1 24.55 -0.25 10.38
CA PHE A 1 23.54 0.71 10.89
C PHE A 1 22.24 -0.03 11.13
N SER A 2 21.96 -0.42 12.38
CA SER A 2 20.79 -1.23 12.73
C SER A 2 19.58 -0.31 12.96
N LEU A 3 18.69 -0.25 11.98
CA LEU A 3 17.42 0.50 12.03
C LEU A 3 16.49 0.02 13.17
N ARG A 4 16.78 -1.13 13.79
CA ARG A 4 15.92 -1.82 14.76
C ARG A 4 15.65 -1.03 16.05
N SER A 5 16.59 -0.20 16.50
CA SER A 5 16.49 0.47 17.81
C SER A 5 15.65 1.76 17.77
N SER A 6 15.63 2.46 16.64
CA SER A 6 14.92 3.74 16.50
C SER A 6 13.42 3.59 16.28
N PHE A 7 12.92 2.39 15.91
CA PHE A 7 11.50 2.14 15.68
C PHE A 7 10.65 2.19 16.96
N HIS A 8 11.22 1.84 18.12
CA HIS A 8 10.46 1.74 19.36
C HIS A 8 10.18 3.12 19.99
N LEU A 9 11.06 4.10 19.75
CA LEU A 9 11.11 5.35 20.52
C LEU A 9 10.25 6.47 19.91
N VAL A 10 9.97 6.43 18.61
CA VAL A 10 9.11 7.44 17.94
C VAL A 10 7.62 7.17 18.17
N LEU A 11 7.24 5.92 18.46
CA LEU A 11 5.83 5.52 18.60
C LEU A 11 5.25 5.70 20.01
N THR A 12 6.07 5.93 21.05
CA THR A 12 5.64 5.73 22.46
C THR A 12 5.37 6.99 23.28
N LYS A 13 5.26 8.19 22.70
CA LYS A 13 4.91 9.39 23.50
C LYS A 13 3.64 10.09 23.03
N HIS A 14 2.54 9.65 23.64
CA HIS A 14 1.34 10.41 24.05
C HIS A 14 0.16 10.64 23.09
N TYR A 15 0.20 10.32 21.79
CA TYR A 15 -0.98 10.52 20.90
C TYR A 15 -1.43 9.30 20.07
N LEU A 16 -0.75 8.16 20.20
CA LEU A 16 -0.83 7.09 19.19
C LEU A 16 -1.72 5.89 19.55
N SER A 17 -2.26 5.76 20.76
CA SER A 17 -2.99 4.53 21.18
C SER A 17 -4.25 4.23 20.34
N HIS A 18 -5.14 5.21 20.14
CA HIS A 18 -6.39 5.02 19.40
C HIS A 18 -6.12 4.91 17.89
N TYR A 19 -5.28 5.79 17.37
CA TYR A 19 -4.89 5.79 15.96
C TYR A 19 -4.04 4.57 15.57
N GLN A 20 -3.22 4.00 16.46
CA GLN A 20 -2.48 2.76 16.16
C GLN A 20 -3.41 1.61 15.86
N LYS A 21 -4.51 1.42 16.62
CA LYS A 21 -5.46 0.35 16.31
C LYS A 21 -6.17 0.60 14.98
N GLU A 22 -6.53 1.85 14.65
CA GLU A 22 -7.13 2.17 13.36
C GLU A 22 -6.15 2.10 12.17
N LEU A 23 -4.87 2.40 12.40
CA LEU A 23 -3.79 2.35 11.39
C LEU A 23 -3.26 0.92 11.19
N LEU A 24 -3.21 0.09 12.24
CA LEU A 24 -2.71 -1.29 12.21
C LEU A 24 -3.79 -2.31 11.80
N LEU A 25 -5.08 -1.96 11.91
CA LEU A 25 -6.20 -2.79 11.46
C LEU A 25 -6.77 -2.26 10.14
N LEU A 26 -5.89 -2.08 9.17
CA LEU A 26 -6.35 -1.80 7.83
C LEU A 26 -7.08 -3.01 7.28
N GLN A 27 -8.19 -2.69 6.63
CA GLN A 27 -8.97 -3.61 5.84
C GLN A 27 -8.01 -4.31 4.85
N THR A 28 -7.97 -5.63 4.90
CA THR A 28 -7.00 -6.43 4.13
C THR A 28 -7.45 -6.69 2.69
N LYS A 29 -8.74 -6.45 2.42
CA LYS A 29 -9.35 -6.53 1.10
C LYS A 29 -10.14 -5.27 0.83
N LEU A 30 -9.76 -4.58 -0.24
CA LEU A 30 -10.69 -3.66 -0.88
C LEU A 30 -11.89 -4.48 -1.43
N PRO A 31 -13.07 -3.86 -1.56
CA PRO A 31 -14.21 -4.47 -2.24
C PRO A 31 -13.88 -5.01 -3.64
N ASP A 32 -14.66 -5.98 -4.13
CA ASP A 32 -14.40 -6.74 -5.37
C ASP A 32 -14.14 -5.87 -6.60
N TYR A 33 -14.75 -4.67 -6.64
CA TYR A 33 -14.53 -3.71 -7.72
C TYR A 33 -13.12 -3.09 -7.77
N TYR A 34 -12.24 -3.36 -6.79
CA TYR A 34 -10.81 -3.02 -6.81
C TYR A 34 -9.90 -4.23 -6.95
N GLU A 35 -10.45 -5.41 -7.27
CA GLU A 35 -9.66 -6.63 -7.42
C GLU A 35 -8.50 -6.44 -8.39
N VAL A 36 -8.72 -5.73 -9.51
CA VAL A 36 -7.68 -5.42 -10.49
C VAL A 36 -6.52 -4.62 -9.88
N TRP A 37 -6.80 -3.66 -9.00
CA TRP A 37 -5.76 -2.85 -8.36
C TRP A 37 -4.92 -3.70 -7.40
N MET A 38 -5.62 -4.54 -6.64
CA MET A 38 -5.02 -5.46 -5.69
C MET A 38 -4.17 -6.51 -6.38
N ASP A 39 -4.65 -7.04 -7.50
CA ASP A 39 -3.95 -8.06 -8.30
C ASP A 39 -2.66 -7.50 -8.91
N ILE A 40 -2.71 -6.29 -9.48
CA ILE A 40 -1.50 -5.60 -9.97
C ILE A 40 -0.52 -5.36 -8.82
N ALA A 41 -1.01 -4.86 -7.68
CA ALA A 41 -0.13 -4.60 -6.54
C ALA A 41 0.52 -5.90 -6.04
N CYS A 42 -0.26 -6.97 -5.84
CA CYS A 42 0.21 -8.28 -5.37
C CYS A 42 1.21 -8.94 -6.33
N ASN A 43 1.01 -8.76 -7.64
CA ASN A 43 1.85 -9.36 -8.69
C ASN A 43 2.87 -8.37 -9.27
N LEU A 44 3.11 -7.24 -8.61
CA LEU A 44 3.88 -6.14 -9.19
C LEU A 44 5.27 -6.59 -9.66
N THR A 45 6.00 -7.36 -8.86
CA THR A 45 7.33 -7.85 -9.22
C THR A 45 7.31 -8.65 -10.53
N HIS A 46 6.36 -9.59 -10.65
CA HIS A 46 6.20 -10.40 -11.86
C HIS A 46 5.80 -9.54 -13.08
N LEU A 47 4.92 -8.55 -12.89
CA LEU A 47 4.52 -7.63 -13.96
C LEU A 47 5.65 -6.71 -14.41
N ILE A 48 6.56 -6.33 -13.49
CA ILE A 48 7.77 -5.57 -13.80
C ILE A 48 8.73 -6.43 -14.63
N GLU A 49 9.01 -7.65 -14.16
CA GLU A 49 9.92 -8.62 -14.82
C GLU A 49 9.43 -9.02 -16.21
N SER A 50 8.13 -9.30 -16.35
CA SER A 50 7.51 -9.69 -17.64
C SER A 50 7.23 -8.52 -18.58
N ARG A 51 7.48 -7.27 -18.16
CA ARG A 51 7.19 -6.04 -18.92
C ARG A 51 5.73 -5.83 -19.31
N THR A 52 4.80 -6.47 -18.61
CA THR A 52 3.35 -6.39 -18.89
C THR A 52 2.63 -5.36 -18.02
N LEU A 53 3.30 -4.78 -17.01
CA LEU A 53 2.69 -3.82 -16.07
C LEU A 53 1.95 -2.69 -16.79
N ARG A 54 2.53 -2.12 -17.84
CA ARG A 54 1.97 -0.97 -18.57
C ARG A 54 0.63 -1.31 -19.23
N ASP A 55 0.53 -2.49 -19.84
CA ASP A 55 -0.68 -2.94 -20.53
C ASP A 55 -1.83 -3.20 -19.55
N VAL A 56 -1.51 -3.77 -18.39
CA VAL A 56 -2.50 -4.03 -17.34
C VAL A 56 -2.96 -2.72 -16.70
N VAL A 57 -2.03 -1.80 -16.45
CA VAL A 57 -2.32 -0.47 -15.89
C VAL A 57 -3.32 0.30 -16.75
N GLN A 58 -3.27 0.21 -18.08
CA GLN A 58 -4.21 0.92 -18.96
C GLN A 58 -5.68 0.57 -18.71
N LYS A 59 -5.96 -0.61 -18.13
CA LYS A 59 -7.31 -1.12 -17.87
C LYS A 59 -7.89 -0.66 -16.53
N LEU A 60 -7.16 0.16 -15.76
CA LEU A 60 -7.60 0.64 -14.45
C LEU A 60 -8.76 1.62 -14.57
N SER A 61 -9.91 1.27 -13.99
CA SER A 61 -11.08 2.13 -13.79
C SER A 61 -11.15 2.68 -12.37
N LEU A 62 -11.71 3.88 -12.25
CA LEU A 62 -12.00 4.53 -10.98
C LEU A 62 -13.41 4.19 -10.50
N HIS A 63 -13.53 3.82 -9.22
CA HIS A 63 -14.80 3.56 -8.55
C HIS A 63 -14.89 4.34 -7.23
N HIS A 64 -16.11 4.47 -6.70
CA HIS A 64 -16.40 5.26 -5.50
C HIS A 64 -15.83 4.59 -4.24
N LEU A 65 -14.83 5.26 -3.63
CA LEU A 65 -14.26 4.92 -2.32
C LEU A 65 -14.99 5.70 -1.23
N HIS A 66 -15.49 5.00 -0.22
CA HIS A 66 -16.38 5.60 0.79
C HIS A 66 -15.73 5.65 2.18
N SER A 67 -15.02 4.59 2.60
CA SER A 67 -14.44 4.55 3.95
C SER A 67 -13.00 5.08 3.99
N HIS A 68 -12.58 5.66 5.12
CA HIS A 68 -11.20 6.10 5.31
C HIS A 68 -10.17 4.97 5.16
N ARG A 69 -10.55 3.75 5.56
CA ARG A 69 -9.70 2.56 5.44
C ARG A 69 -9.54 2.15 3.98
N GLU A 70 -10.63 2.16 3.21
CA GLU A 70 -10.60 1.94 1.76
C GLU A 70 -9.74 2.99 1.05
N LEU A 71 -9.90 4.27 1.40
CA LEU A 71 -9.11 5.36 0.82
C LEU A 71 -7.61 5.14 1.07
N ARG A 72 -7.20 4.75 2.28
CA ARG A 72 -5.79 4.47 2.61
C ARG A 72 -5.25 3.27 1.85
N LEU A 73 -6.00 2.18 1.77
CA LEU A 73 -5.57 0.98 1.07
C LEU A 73 -5.48 1.23 -0.45
N ALA A 74 -6.45 1.93 -1.02
CA ALA A 74 -6.45 2.31 -2.43
C ALA A 74 -5.28 3.25 -2.76
N ARG A 75 -4.97 4.20 -1.87
CA ARG A 75 -3.81 5.09 -2.01
C ARG A 75 -2.50 4.31 -1.96
N LEU A 76 -2.35 3.34 -1.06
CA LEU A 76 -1.19 2.45 -1.00
C LEU A 76 -1.04 1.67 -2.32
N ALA A 77 -2.14 1.17 -2.90
CA ALA A 77 -2.13 0.41 -4.15
C ALA A 77 -1.62 1.27 -5.31
N LEU A 78 -2.21 2.45 -5.49
CA LEU A 78 -1.78 3.38 -6.53
C LEU A 78 -0.36 3.88 -6.31
N GLY A 79 0.07 4.10 -5.07
CA GLY A 79 1.45 4.50 -4.78
C GLY A 79 2.46 3.43 -5.20
N ILE A 80 2.17 2.17 -4.91
CA ILE A 80 3.00 1.02 -5.33
C ILE A 80 3.00 0.86 -6.87
N ILE A 81 1.82 0.91 -7.49
CA ILE A 81 1.68 0.83 -8.95
C ILE A 81 2.42 1.98 -9.65
N THR A 82 2.29 3.21 -9.13
CA THR A 82 2.97 4.40 -9.64
C THR A 82 4.48 4.22 -9.60
N MET A 83 5.02 3.72 -8.49
CA MET A 83 6.46 3.45 -8.37
C MET A 83 6.90 2.38 -9.36
N GLY A 84 6.17 1.28 -9.49
CA GLY A 84 6.47 0.26 -10.50
C GLY A 84 6.46 0.83 -11.92
N TYR A 85 5.43 1.61 -12.27
CA TYR A 85 5.26 2.18 -13.60
C TYR A 85 6.37 3.17 -14.00
N VAL A 86 6.73 4.07 -13.08
CA VAL A 86 7.78 5.09 -13.28
C VAL A 86 9.14 4.41 -13.37
N TRP A 87 9.45 3.52 -12.42
CA TRP A 87 10.81 2.97 -12.28
C TRP A 87 11.10 1.73 -13.12
N GLN A 88 10.11 1.09 -13.74
CA GLN A 88 10.34 -0.07 -14.63
C GLN A 88 11.29 0.27 -15.79
N GLU A 89 11.14 1.43 -16.42
CA GLU A 89 11.99 1.90 -17.54
C GLU A 89 12.28 3.41 -17.46
N GLY A 90 12.10 4.05 -16.30
CA GLY A 90 12.39 5.48 -16.11
C GLY A 90 11.40 6.44 -16.79
N GLN A 91 10.11 6.08 -16.86
CA GLN A 91 9.07 6.94 -17.44
C GLN A 91 8.73 8.11 -16.53
N MET A 92 8.76 9.32 -17.07
CA MET A 92 8.48 10.54 -16.31
C MET A 92 7.00 10.98 -16.35
N VAL A 93 6.19 10.37 -17.22
CA VAL A 93 4.78 10.73 -17.41
C VAL A 93 3.88 9.58 -16.99
N LEU A 94 3.03 9.84 -16.00
CA LEU A 94 2.04 8.89 -15.51
C LEU A 94 0.75 8.98 -16.34
N PRO A 95 0.14 7.87 -16.77
CA PRO A 95 -1.08 7.90 -17.56
C PRO A 95 -2.25 8.42 -16.70
N ARG A 96 -3.20 9.08 -17.36
CA ARG A 96 -4.32 9.77 -16.70
C ARG A 96 -5.13 8.85 -15.78
N ASN A 97 -5.27 7.58 -16.17
CA ASN A 97 -6.01 6.57 -15.44
C ASN A 97 -5.35 6.10 -14.12
N ILE A 98 -4.08 6.45 -13.85
CA ILE A 98 -3.47 6.37 -12.52
C ILE A 98 -3.40 7.77 -11.89
N ALA A 99 -2.93 8.76 -12.65
CA ALA A 99 -2.61 10.09 -12.12
C ALA A 99 -3.82 10.80 -11.50
N VAL A 100 -4.96 10.81 -12.20
CA VAL A 100 -6.21 11.41 -11.70
C VAL A 100 -6.71 10.71 -10.42
N PRO A 101 -6.87 9.37 -10.38
CA PRO A 101 -7.21 8.66 -9.15
C PRO A 101 -6.31 9.04 -7.99
N TYR A 102 -5.01 9.04 -8.26
CA TYR A 102 -4.03 9.17 -7.21
C TYR A 102 -4.06 10.57 -6.63
N CYS A 103 -4.12 11.61 -7.46
CA CYS A 103 -4.30 12.99 -7.03
C CYS A 103 -5.58 13.19 -6.22
N LEU A 104 -6.72 12.65 -6.66
CA LEU A 104 -8.00 12.77 -5.93
C LEU A 104 -7.96 12.12 -4.55
N LEU A 105 -7.37 10.93 -4.44
CA LEU A 105 -7.22 10.24 -3.16
C LEU A 105 -6.22 10.90 -2.23
N SER A 106 -5.13 11.40 -2.81
CA SER A 106 -4.13 12.19 -2.11
C SER A 106 -4.76 13.43 -1.47
N GLN A 107 -5.57 14.16 -2.24
CA GLN A 107 -6.29 15.32 -1.76
C GLN A 107 -7.28 14.98 -0.63
N LYS A 108 -8.07 13.91 -0.78
CA LYS A 108 -9.01 13.45 0.26
C LYS A 108 -8.33 13.08 1.58
N LEU A 109 -7.10 12.57 1.51
CA LEU A 109 -6.32 12.15 2.67
C LEU A 109 -5.34 13.22 3.18
N CYS A 110 -5.32 14.41 2.58
CA CYS A 110 -4.36 15.48 2.85
C CYS A 110 -2.89 15.01 2.76
N LEU A 111 -2.60 14.16 1.77
CA LEU A 111 -1.26 13.65 1.48
C LEU A 111 -0.85 14.04 0.05
N PRO A 112 0.46 14.14 -0.26
CA PRO A 112 0.91 14.36 -1.63
C PRO A 112 0.74 13.10 -2.50
N PRO A 113 0.52 13.20 -3.83
CA PRO A 113 0.42 12.06 -4.75
C PRO A 113 1.76 11.41 -5.07
N ILE A 114 2.47 11.01 -4.02
CA ILE A 114 3.70 10.23 -4.04
C ILE A 114 3.61 9.21 -2.91
N LEU A 115 4.20 8.02 -3.10
CA LEU A 115 4.19 6.98 -2.07
C LEU A 115 4.98 7.49 -0.84
N VAL A 116 4.31 7.68 0.29
CA VAL A 116 4.94 8.19 1.52
C VAL A 116 5.08 7.12 2.58
N TYR A 117 5.84 7.44 3.64
CA TYR A 117 6.02 6.57 4.81
C TYR A 117 4.69 6.14 5.45
N ALA A 118 3.70 7.04 5.51
CA ALA A 118 2.38 6.73 6.04
C ALA A 118 1.65 5.63 5.23
N ASP A 119 1.94 5.52 3.93
CA ASP A 119 1.38 4.48 3.07
C ASP A 119 2.18 3.18 3.28
N LEU A 120 3.49 3.21 2.99
CA LEU A 120 4.33 2.02 2.87
C LEU A 120 4.62 1.33 4.22
N VAL A 121 4.66 2.09 5.30
CA VAL A 121 5.07 1.58 6.62
C VAL A 121 3.93 1.61 7.62
N LEU A 122 3.16 2.69 7.72
CA LEU A 122 2.08 2.73 8.71
C LEU A 122 0.84 1.96 8.25
N ALA A 123 0.58 1.95 6.94
CA ALA A 123 -0.65 1.40 6.37
C ALA A 123 -0.48 0.02 5.69
N ASN A 124 0.72 -0.54 5.67
CA ASN A 124 1.01 -1.79 4.95
C ASN A 124 1.16 -2.98 5.88
N TRP A 125 0.35 -3.08 6.94
CA TRP A 125 0.39 -4.21 7.85
C TRP A 125 -0.99 -4.78 8.13
N LYS A 126 -1.02 -6.09 8.30
CA LYS A 126 -2.19 -6.85 8.76
C LYS A 126 -1.77 -7.85 9.82
N LEU A 127 -2.67 -8.12 10.75
CA LEU A 127 -2.54 -9.25 11.66
C LEU A 127 -2.68 -10.57 10.90
N LYS A 128 -1.82 -11.54 11.22
CA LYS A 128 -1.94 -12.92 10.75
C LYS A 128 -3.16 -13.61 11.36
N ASP A 129 -3.42 -13.32 12.64
CA ASP A 129 -4.60 -13.75 13.37
C ASP A 129 -5.39 -12.50 13.81
N PRO A 130 -6.62 -12.28 13.30
CA PRO A 130 -7.46 -11.14 13.66
C PRO A 130 -7.74 -11.02 15.17
N ASN A 131 -7.67 -12.13 15.91
CA ASN A 131 -7.92 -12.19 17.35
C ASN A 131 -6.63 -12.21 18.18
N GLY A 132 -5.46 -12.23 17.51
CA GLY A 132 -4.17 -12.30 18.14
C GLY A 132 -3.70 -10.97 18.75
N LEU A 133 -2.73 -11.05 19.64
CA LEU A 133 -2.06 -9.86 20.18
C LEU A 133 -1.25 -9.16 19.08
N VAL A 134 -1.21 -7.83 19.14
CA VAL A 134 -0.40 -7.02 18.23
C VAL A 134 1.07 -7.07 18.68
N VAL A 135 1.83 -7.96 18.08
CA VAL A 135 3.28 -8.13 18.29
C VAL A 135 3.98 -8.27 16.94
N ASP A 136 5.27 -7.94 16.88
CA ASP A 136 6.04 -7.95 15.61
C ASP A 136 5.91 -9.29 14.85
N SER A 137 5.93 -10.42 15.57
CA SER A 137 5.78 -11.75 14.99
C SER A 137 4.38 -12.06 14.44
N SER A 138 3.35 -11.36 14.90
CA SER A 138 1.95 -11.56 14.48
C SER A 138 1.53 -10.65 13.32
N LEU A 139 2.37 -9.69 12.93
CA LEU A 139 2.14 -8.80 11.79
C LEU A 139 2.72 -9.38 10.49
N SER A 140 2.08 -9.05 9.37
CA SER A 140 2.56 -9.34 8.02
C SER A 140 2.23 -8.17 7.09
N PRO A 141 3.04 -7.93 6.04
CA PRO A 141 2.67 -6.94 5.04
C PRO A 141 1.31 -7.27 4.41
N CYS A 142 0.57 -6.24 3.98
CA CYS A 142 -0.75 -6.45 3.39
C CYS A 142 -0.67 -7.34 2.14
N TRP A 143 0.33 -7.08 1.29
CA TRP A 143 0.42 -7.69 -0.04
C TRP A 143 1.67 -8.54 -0.28
N TRP A 144 2.77 -8.30 0.44
CA TRP A 144 4.01 -9.07 0.20
C TRP A 144 4.04 -10.33 1.04
N LYS A 145 3.96 -11.48 0.38
CA LYS A 145 4.38 -12.74 0.98
C LYS A 145 5.90 -12.76 0.96
N ARG A 146 6.53 -12.81 2.13
CA ARG A 146 7.97 -13.06 2.24
C ARG A 146 8.22 -14.40 1.56
N GLN A 147 8.95 -14.42 0.44
CA GLN A 147 9.36 -15.69 -0.17
C GLN A 147 10.22 -16.45 0.87
N PRO A 148 10.05 -17.77 1.00
CA PRO A 148 10.98 -18.54 1.81
C PRO A 148 12.38 -18.33 1.26
N ALA A 149 13.36 -18.15 2.16
CA ALA A 149 14.75 -18.11 1.74
C ALA A 149 15.05 -19.40 0.97
N GLN A 150 15.57 -19.27 -0.25
CA GLN A 150 16.11 -20.42 -0.97
C GLN A 150 17.27 -20.97 -0.12
N ALA A 151 17.13 -22.23 0.30
CA ALA A 151 18.13 -22.96 1.08
C ALA A 151 19.24 -23.49 0.17
#